data_AF-A0AAT9HMU2-F1
#
_entry.id   AF-A0AAT9HMU2-F1
#
_cell.length_a   1.000
_cell.length_b   1.000
_cell.length_c   1.000
_cell.angle_alpha   90.00
_cell.angle_beta   90.00
_cell.angle_gamma   90.00
#
_symmetry.space_group_name_H-M   'P 1'
#
loop_
_entity.id
_entity.type
_entity.pdbx_description
1 polymer ?
#
loop_
_entity_poly.entity_id
_entity_poly.type
_entity_poly.pdbx_seq_one_letter_code
_entity_poly.pdbx_strand_id
1 'polypeptide(L)' 'MKFTDGFWRIREGVQISYATELRDVRPESKRFTGYAAVRKVTRRGDTLNAPLITVECFSPPRV' A
#
# COMPACT_ATOMS: atom_id res chain seq x y z
N MET A 1 3.84 -18.37 -5.39
CA MET A 1 2.49 -18.02 -5.88
C MET A 1 2.60 -17.22 -7.16
N LYS A 2 1.64 -17.32 -8.08
CA LYS A 2 1.59 -16.50 -9.30
C LYS A 2 0.23 -15.79 -9.34
N PHE A 3 0.25 -14.46 -9.38
CA PHE A 3 -0.93 -13.58 -9.37
C PHE A 3 -1.24 -12.97 -10.74
N THR A 4 -0.26 -12.99 -11.65
CA THR A 4 -0.37 -12.48 -13.02
C THR A 4 -0.50 -13.61 -14.05
N ASP A 5 -1.09 -13.28 -15.19
CA ASP A 5 -1.20 -14.12 -16.37
C ASP A 5 -0.42 -13.48 -17.53
N GLY A 6 0.87 -13.81 -17.61
CA GLY A 6 1.81 -13.10 -18.46
C GLY A 6 2.18 -11.72 -17.89
N PHE A 7 2.67 -10.83 -18.76
CA PHE A 7 3.14 -9.50 -18.36
C PHE A 7 1.99 -8.49 -18.18
N TRP A 8 0.90 -8.65 -18.94
CA TRP A 8 -0.12 -7.61 -19.09
C TRP A 8 -1.43 -7.89 -18.36
N ARG A 9 -1.67 -9.14 -17.90
CA ARG A 9 -2.94 -9.54 -17.30
C ARG A 9 -2.77 -9.98 -15.85
N ILE A 10 -3.80 -9.72 -15.07
CA ILE A 10 -4.01 -10.32 -13.75
C ILE A 10 -4.76 -11.65 -13.96
N ARG A 11 -4.46 -12.66 -13.13
CA ARG A 11 -5.17 -13.94 -13.18
C ARG A 11 -6.65 -13.78 -12.85
N GLU A 12 -7.48 -14.61 -13.47
CA GLU A 12 -8.90 -14.68 -13.15
C GLU A 12 -9.14 -14.94 -11.66
N GLY A 13 -10.13 -14.25 -11.09
CA GLY A 13 -10.45 -14.31 -9.66
C GLY A 13 -9.49 -13.54 -8.74
N VAL A 14 -8.42 -12.94 -9.26
CA VAL A 14 -7.48 -12.14 -8.46
C VAL A 14 -7.77 -10.66 -8.61
N GLN A 15 -7.83 -9.94 -7.49
CA GLN A 15 -7.85 -8.49 -7.42
C GLN A 15 -6.59 -8.02 -6.70
N ILE A 16 -5.84 -7.09 -7.31
CA ILE A 16 -4.59 -6.59 -6.72
C ILE A 16 -4.77 -5.13 -6.33
N SER A 17 -4.46 -4.83 -5.07
CA SER A 17 -4.38 -3.47 -4.55
C SER A 17 -2.91 -3.07 -4.42
N TYR A 18 -2.52 -2.00 -5.12
CA TYR A 18 -1.15 -1.48 -5.08
C TYR A 18 -1.08 -0.22 -4.22
N ALA A 19 -0.01 -0.05 -3.44
CA ALA A 19 0.28 1.21 -2.76
C ALA A 19 0.52 2.31 -3.80
N THR A 20 -0.52 3.06 -4.13
CA THR A 20 -0.55 3.97 -5.28
C THR A 20 -0.19 5.39 -4.86
N GLU A 21 -0.62 5.82 -3.68
CA GLU A 21 -0.39 7.17 -3.19
C GLU A 21 -0.19 7.17 -1.67
N LEU A 22 0.91 7.73 -1.18
CA LEU A 22 1.18 7.88 0.26
C LEU A 22 0.34 9.03 0.82
N ARG A 23 -0.44 8.77 1.87
CA ARG A 23 -1.40 9.71 2.45
C ARG A 23 -0.94 10.31 3.77
N ASP A 24 -0.23 9.53 4.57
CA ASP A 24 0.33 9.96 5.84
C ASP A 24 1.57 9.14 6.18
N VAL A 25 2.48 9.74 6.96
CA VAL A 25 3.65 9.09 7.52
C VAL A 25 3.78 9.50 8.97
N ARG A 26 3.80 8.51 9.86
CA ARG A 26 3.99 8.71 11.29
C ARG A 26 5.41 8.30 11.67
N PRO A 27 6.33 9.25 11.86
CA PRO A 27 7.66 8.94 12.33
C PRO A 27 7.66 8.64 13.83
N GLU A 28 8.50 7.70 14.21
CA GLU A 28 8.88 7.41 15.60
C GLU A 28 10.41 7.33 15.68
N SER A 29 10.96 7.14 16.87
CA SER A 29 12.42 7.25 17.10
C SER A 29 13.28 6.33 16.23
N LYS A 30 12.80 5.12 15.89
CA LYS A 30 13.55 4.09 15.13
C LYS A 30 12.71 3.39 14.06
N ARG A 31 11.51 3.92 13.79
CA ARG A 31 10.56 3.35 12.83
C ARG A 31 9.72 4.45 12.22
N PHE A 32 9.03 4.14 11.13
CA PHE A 32 7.91 4.95 10.68
C PHE A 32 6.79 4.05 10.17
N THR A 33 5.57 4.55 10.29
CA THR A 33 4.37 3.92 9.72
C THR A 33 3.85 4.78 8.59
N GLY A 34 3.85 4.24 7.37
CA GLY A 34 3.24 4.86 6.20
C GLY A 34 1.83 4.34 5.96
N TYR A 35 0.92 5.21 5.54
CA TYR A 35 -0.44 4.86 5.14
C TYR A 35 -0.63 5.20 3.67
N ALA A 36 -0.80 4.19 2.81
CA ALA A 36 -0.90 4.37 1.37
C ALA A 36 -2.29 3.97 0.84
N ALA A 37 -2.91 4.88 0.10
CA ALA A 37 -4.15 4.62 -0.62
C ALA A 37 -3.89 3.72 -1.84
N VAL A 38 -4.89 2.91 -2.19
CA VAL A 38 -4.82 1.98 -3.34
C VAL A 38 -5.25 2.60 -4.67
N ARG A 39 -5.51 3.91 -4.66
CA ARG A 39 -5.88 4.74 -5.79
C ARG A 39 -5.45 6.17 -5.52
N LYS A 40 -5.41 7.00 -6.56
CA LYS A 40 -5.21 8.44 -6.38
C LYS A 40 -6.37 9.06 -5.61
N VAL A 41 -6.08 9.97 -4.68
CA VAL A 41 -7.08 10.66 -3.87
C VAL A 41 -7.18 12.11 -4.33
N THR A 42 -8.21 12.42 -5.11
CA THR A 42 -8.42 13.74 -5.71
C THR A 42 -9.43 14.60 -4.95
N ARG A 43 -10.35 13.94 -4.23
CA ARG A 43 -11.38 14.57 -3.39
C ARG A 43 -11.60 13.76 -2.11
N ARG A 44 -12.24 14.38 -1.12
CA ARG A 44 -12.51 13.73 0.18
C ARG A 44 -13.27 12.42 0.06
N GLY A 45 -14.24 12.32 -0.85
CA GLY A 45 -15.01 11.08 -1.05
C GLY A 45 -14.14 9.89 -1.45
N ASP A 46 -12.97 10.12 -2.06
CA ASP A 46 -12.08 9.04 -2.51
C ASP A 46 -11.39 8.32 -1.34
N THR A 47 -11.43 8.87 -0.11
CA THR A 47 -10.90 8.22 1.09
C THR A 47 -11.85 7.21 1.72
N LEU A 48 -13.07 7.06 1.17
CA LEU A 48 -14.09 6.16 1.68
C LEU A 48 -14.17 4.87 0.83
N ASN A 49 -14.63 3.77 1.42
CA ASN A 49 -14.92 2.51 0.72
C ASN A 49 -13.74 2.00 -0.12
N ALA A 50 -12.51 2.14 0.37
CA ALA A 50 -11.30 1.61 -0.24
C ALA A 50 -10.34 1.05 0.81
N PRO A 51 -9.57 0.01 0.47
CA PRO A 51 -8.46 -0.45 1.30
C PRO A 51 -7.43 0.66 1.52
N LEU A 52 -6.78 0.62 2.68
CA LEU A 52 -5.61 1.43 3.01
C LEU A 52 -4.48 0.47 3.37
N ILE A 53 -3.32 0.62 2.74
CA ILE A 53 -2.14 -0.18 3.01
C ILE A 53 -1.34 0.50 4.13
N THR A 54 -1.11 -0.23 5.22
CA THR A 54 -0.24 0.21 6.32
C THR A 54 1.14 -0.43 6.15
N VAL A 55 2.18 0.38 6.11
CA VAL A 55 3.57 -0.06 5.97
C VAL A 55 4.33 0.34 7.22
N GLU A 56 4.81 -0.65 7.97
CA GLU A 56 5.76 -0.42 9.07
C GLU A 56 7.18 -0.65 8.57
N CYS A 57 8.03 0.35 8.72
CA CYS A 57 9.43 0.25 8.33
C CYS A 57 10.31 0.55 9.54
N PHE A 58 11.25 -0.35 9.80
CA PHE A 58 12.24 -0.22 10.86
C PHE A 58 13.51 -0.97 10.45
N SER A 59 14.63 -0.61 11.06
CA SER A 59 15.89 -1.33 10.89
C SER A 59 16.03 -2.39 11.98
N PRO A 60 16.37 -3.65 11.64
CA PRO A 60 16.71 -4.64 12.66
C PRO A 60 17.97 -4.21 13.43
N PRO A 61 18.16 -4.67 14.67
CA PRO A 61 19.39 -4.41 15.40
C PRO A 61 20.61 -4.98 14.65
N ARG A 62 21.75 -4.31 14.78
CA ARG A 62 23.02 -4.79 14.24
C ARG A 62 23.48 -5.99 15.09
N VAL A 63 23.75 -7.13 14.45
CA VAL A 63 24.35 -8.33 15.08
C VAL A 63 25.84 -8.12 15.26
#